data_AF-G4TWG0-F1
#
_entry.id   AF-G4TWG0-F1
#
_cell.length_a   1.000
_cell.length_b   1.000
_cell.length_c   1.000
_cell.angle_alpha   90.00
_cell.angle_beta   90.00
_cell.angle_gamma   90.00
#
_symmetry.space_group_name_H-M   'P 1'
#
loop_
_entity.id
_entity.type
_entity.pdbx_description
1 polymer ?
#
loop_
_entity_poly.entity_id
_entity_poly.type
_entity_poly.pdbx_seq_one_letter_code
_entity_poly.pdbx_strand_id
1 'polypeptide(L)'
;MRFAFFAILFASAALWGSAAPIPDPSLTRAQLHAHHQSQADHHLAQAEHHLHHAETHSNHAEAAHQSGNHQAAATHEGQYRHHMAQVDYHTAQHQSHQAKADQLAQRRSVQSIDELD
;
A
#
# COMPACT_ATOMS: atom_id res chain seq x y z
N MET A 1 -3.59 15.69 -24.15
CA MET A 1 -2.12 15.50 -24.07
C MET A 1 -1.81 15.18 -22.62
N ARG A 2 -0.92 14.19 -22.37
CA ARG A 2 -0.02 14.15 -21.19
C ARG A 2 -0.69 13.68 -19.88
N PHE A 3 -0.23 12.69 -19.13
CA PHE A 3 0.93 11.78 -19.17
C PHE A 3 0.51 10.57 -18.32
N ALA A 4 0.68 9.31 -18.74
CA ALA A 4 1.89 8.56 -18.42
C ALA A 4 2.50 8.94 -17.04
N PHE A 5 1.75 8.78 -15.94
CA PHE A 5 2.26 8.89 -14.56
C PHE A 5 2.13 7.56 -13.79
N PHE A 6 2.07 6.44 -14.52
CA PHE A 6 1.94 5.09 -13.97
C PHE A 6 3.28 4.43 -13.59
N ALA A 7 4.35 5.20 -13.44
CA ALA A 7 5.62 4.70 -12.95
C ALA A 7 6.36 5.86 -12.30
N ILE A 8 7.18 5.56 -11.28
CA ILE A 8 7.95 6.50 -10.44
C ILE A 8 7.23 6.89 -9.15
N LEU A 9 6.97 5.91 -8.29
CA LEU A 9 7.36 6.01 -6.88
C LEU A 9 8.20 4.77 -6.57
N PHE A 10 9.37 4.77 -7.20
CA PHE A 10 10.40 3.76 -7.09
C PHE A 10 11.47 4.26 -6.14
N ALA A 11 11.97 3.34 -5.32
CA ALA A 11 13.21 3.45 -4.55
C ALA A 11 13.26 4.52 -3.45
N SER A 12 13.05 4.10 -2.20
CA SER A 12 14.06 4.18 -1.12
C SER A 12 13.41 4.06 0.25
N ALA A 13 13.31 2.83 0.78
CA ALA A 13 13.24 2.62 2.23
C ALA A 13 14.08 1.38 2.54
N ALA A 14 15.40 1.57 2.44
CA ALA A 14 16.36 0.61 2.93
C ALA A 14 16.25 0.52 4.46
N LEU A 15 16.01 -0.71 4.93
CA LEU A 15 16.60 -1.31 6.12
C LEU A 15 16.65 -0.41 7.36
N TRP A 16 15.52 -0.27 8.04
CA TRP A 16 15.57 0.04 9.47
C TRP A 16 15.38 -1.25 10.27
N GLY A 17 16.37 -1.49 11.12
CA GLY A 17 16.61 -2.73 11.83
C GLY A 17 15.45 -3.17 12.72
N SER A 18 15.15 -4.46 12.59
CA SER A 18 14.93 -5.41 13.68
C SER A 18 14.23 -4.88 14.94
N ALA A 19 12.91 -4.99 14.93
CA ALA A 19 12.16 -5.59 16.03
C ALA A 19 11.04 -6.40 15.40
N ALA A 20 11.38 -7.55 14.81
CA ALA A 20 10.36 -8.47 14.34
C ALA A 20 9.50 -8.84 15.55
N PRO A 21 8.16 -8.60 15.53
CA PRO A 21 7.30 -9.03 16.61
C PRO A 21 7.53 -10.52 16.84
N ILE A 22 7.73 -10.90 18.11
CA ILE A 22 7.89 -12.30 18.51
C ILE A 22 6.67 -13.04 17.95
N PRO A 23 6.86 -14.04 17.08
CA PRO A 23 5.73 -14.76 16.51
C PRO A 23 4.93 -15.37 17.65
N ASP A 24 3.61 -15.14 17.64
CA ASP A 24 2.70 -15.82 18.55
C ASP A 24 2.96 -17.34 18.40
N PRO A 25 3.35 -18.05 19.47
CA PRO A 25 3.81 -19.44 19.39
C PRO A 25 2.72 -20.41 18.88
N SER A 26 1.48 -19.93 18.72
CA SER A 26 0.35 -20.68 18.19
C SER A 26 0.30 -20.80 16.65
N LEU A 27 0.99 -19.93 15.90
CA LEU A 27 0.90 -19.91 14.43
C LEU A 27 2.13 -20.51 13.75
N THR A 28 1.89 -21.42 12.80
CA THR A 28 2.94 -21.94 11.92
C THR A 28 3.46 -20.83 11.01
N ARG A 29 4.70 -20.98 10.53
CA ARG A 29 5.29 -20.04 9.57
C ARG A 29 4.46 -19.90 8.28
N ALA A 30 3.86 -20.99 7.80
CA ALA A 30 2.99 -20.97 6.64
C ALA A 30 1.73 -20.13 6.88
N GLN A 31 1.14 -20.23 8.08
CA GLN A 31 0.01 -19.40 8.48
C GLN A 31 0.41 -17.92 8.61
N LEU A 32 1.59 -17.62 9.17
CA LEU A 32 2.12 -16.25 9.24
C LEU A 32 2.37 -15.65 7.84
N HIS A 33 2.92 -16.44 6.92
CA HIS A 33 3.12 -16.02 5.53
C HIS A 33 1.77 -15.70 4.86
N ALA A 34 0.81 -16.62 4.94
CA ALA A 34 -0.52 -16.42 4.38
C ALA A 34 -1.25 -15.21 5.01
N HIS A 35 -1.08 -15.00 6.31
CA HIS A 35 -1.62 -13.84 7.02
C HIS A 35 -1.07 -12.53 6.47
N HIS A 36 0.26 -12.42 6.33
CA HIS A 36 0.86 -11.20 5.78
C HIS A 36 0.53 -11.00 4.30
N GLN A 37 0.44 -12.06 3.49
CA GLN A 37 -0.01 -11.93 2.11
C GLN A 37 -1.44 -11.40 2.04
N SER A 38 -2.35 -11.96 2.85
CA SER A 38 -3.74 -11.48 2.92
C SER A 38 -3.85 -10.02 3.39
N GLN A 39 -3.00 -9.59 4.32
CA GLN A 39 -2.95 -8.18 4.75
C GLN A 39 -2.40 -7.26 3.65
N ALA A 40 -1.40 -7.73 2.89
CA ALA A 40 -0.88 -6.99 1.75
C ALA A 40 -1.98 -6.78 0.70
N ASP A 41 -2.71 -7.83 0.34
CA ASP A 41 -3.79 -7.76 -0.64
C ASP A 41 -4.95 -6.88 -0.15
N HIS A 42 -5.29 -6.95 1.14
CA HIS A 42 -6.31 -6.09 1.74
C HIS A 42 -5.96 -4.61 1.62
N HIS A 43 -4.72 -4.24 1.94
CA HIS A 43 -4.29 -2.84 1.82
C HIS A 43 -4.16 -2.40 0.37
N LEU A 44 -3.79 -3.27 -0.56
CA LEU A 44 -3.84 -2.94 -1.99
C LEU A 44 -5.26 -2.59 -2.43
N ALA A 45 -6.24 -3.42 -2.06
CA ALA A 45 -7.66 -3.15 -2.37
C ALA A 45 -8.17 -1.85 -1.73
N GLN A 46 -7.72 -1.51 -0.51
CA GLN A 46 -8.05 -0.24 0.12
C GLN A 46 -7.42 0.96 -0.58
N ALA A 47 -6.16 0.84 -1.05
CA ALA A 47 -5.51 1.88 -1.85
C ALA A 47 -6.28 2.12 -3.15
N GLU A 48 -6.67 1.06 -3.87
CA GLU A 48 -7.47 1.16 -5.09
C GLU A 48 -8.82 1.83 -4.84
N HIS A 49 -9.50 1.46 -3.75
CA HIS A 49 -10.77 2.07 -3.35
C HIS A 49 -10.63 3.59 -3.10
N HIS A 50 -9.59 4.00 -2.37
CA HIS A 50 -9.34 5.42 -2.12
C HIS A 50 -8.91 6.17 -3.38
N LEU A 51 -8.16 5.54 -4.29
CA LEU A 51 -7.81 6.13 -5.57
C LEU A 51 -9.07 6.45 -6.39
N HIS A 52 -10.02 5.53 -6.45
CA HIS A 52 -11.30 5.75 -7.14
C HIS A 52 -12.10 6.93 -6.55
N HIS A 53 -12.11 7.05 -5.22
CA HIS A 53 -12.72 8.20 -4.55
C HIS A 53 -11.97 9.51 -4.82
N ALA A 54 -10.64 9.49 -4.86
CA ALA A 54 -9.84 10.65 -5.23
C ALA A 54 -10.19 11.10 -6.66
N GLU A 55 -10.21 10.20 -7.63
CA GLU A 55 -10.60 10.50 -9.01
C GLU A 55 -11.99 11.14 -9.10
N THR A 56 -12.95 10.60 -8.36
CA THR A 56 -14.31 11.15 -8.29
C THR A 56 -14.31 12.60 -7.78
N HIS A 57 -13.55 12.89 -6.71
CA HIS A 57 -13.42 14.24 -6.20
C HIS A 57 -12.63 15.17 -7.12
N SER A 58 -11.63 14.68 -7.84
CA SER A 58 -10.92 15.45 -8.86
C SER A 58 -11.88 15.91 -9.97
N ASN A 59 -12.73 15.00 -10.47
CA ASN A 59 -13.73 15.33 -11.48
C ASN A 59 -14.75 16.36 -10.99
N HIS A 60 -15.19 16.25 -9.73
CA HIS A 60 -16.11 17.22 -9.14
C HIS A 60 -15.44 18.58 -8.89
N ALA A 61 -14.17 18.62 -8.50
CA ALA A 61 -13.42 19.86 -8.38
C ALA A 61 -13.31 20.57 -9.74
N GLU A 62 -13.02 19.83 -10.81
CA GLU A 62 -12.96 20.37 -12.17
C GLU A 62 -14.30 20.95 -12.62
N ALA A 63 -15.41 20.22 -12.42
CA ALA A 63 -16.75 20.70 -12.74
C ALA A 63 -17.13 21.96 -11.92
N ALA A 64 -16.71 22.02 -10.65
CA ALA A 64 -16.92 23.19 -9.80
C ALA A 64 -16.11 24.41 -10.28
N HIS A 65 -14.86 24.21 -10.72
CA HIS A 65 -14.06 25.26 -11.36
C HIS A 65 -14.72 25.78 -12.63
N GLN A 66 -15.19 24.87 -13.50
CA GLN A 66 -15.86 25.23 -14.77
C GLN A 66 -17.16 26.03 -14.56
N SER A 67 -17.86 25.80 -13.45
CA SER A 67 -19.08 26.52 -13.08
C SER A 67 -18.83 27.80 -12.25
N GLY A 68 -17.56 28.12 -11.94
CA GLY A 68 -17.19 29.27 -11.11
C GLY A 68 -17.50 29.09 -9.61
N ASN A 69 -17.85 27.88 -9.17
CA ASN A 69 -18.11 27.59 -7.76
C ASN A 69 -16.81 27.23 -7.03
N HIS A 70 -16.01 28.26 -6.73
CA HIS A 70 -14.69 28.09 -6.11
C HIS A 70 -14.74 27.45 -4.72
N GLN A 71 -15.82 27.63 -3.95
CA GLN A 71 -15.96 27.01 -2.64
C GLN A 71 -16.14 25.48 -2.76
N ALA A 72 -16.99 25.04 -3.70
CA ALA A 72 -17.17 23.62 -3.97
C ALA A 72 -15.87 23.00 -4.52
N ALA A 73 -15.16 23.71 -5.40
CA ALA A 73 -13.88 23.26 -5.92
C ALA A 73 -12.85 23.02 -4.81
N ALA A 74 -12.65 24.00 -3.92
CA ALA A 74 -11.73 23.87 -2.79
C ALA A 74 -12.11 22.72 -1.84
N THR A 75 -13.41 22.48 -1.65
CA THR A 75 -13.92 21.36 -0.84
C THR A 75 -13.53 20.03 -1.46
N HIS A 76 -13.76 19.86 -2.76
CA HIS A 76 -13.42 18.63 -3.47
C HIS A 76 -11.91 18.42 -3.61
N GLU A 77 -11.10 19.47 -3.77
CA GLU A 77 -9.64 19.39 -3.72
C GLU A 77 -9.14 18.96 -2.34
N GLY A 78 -9.80 19.38 -1.27
CA GLY A 78 -9.55 18.90 0.09
C GLY A 78 -9.78 17.39 0.22
N GLN A 79 -10.92 16.91 -0.29
CA GLN A 79 -11.26 15.48 -0.26
C GLN A 79 -10.36 14.63 -1.16
N TYR A 80 -10.00 15.14 -2.35
CA TYR A 80 -9.00 14.52 -3.22
C TYR A 80 -7.68 14.28 -2.46
N ARG A 81 -7.13 15.33 -1.83
CA ARG A 81 -5.88 15.22 -1.06
C ARG A 81 -6.01 14.26 0.11
N HIS A 82 -7.16 14.25 0.79
CA HIS A 82 -7.42 13.30 1.87
C HIS A 82 -7.33 11.85 1.37
N HIS A 83 -8.01 11.54 0.26
CA HIS A 83 -7.96 10.20 -0.30
C HIS A 83 -6.59 9.83 -0.85
N MET A 84 -5.85 10.75 -1.47
CA MET A 84 -4.47 10.49 -1.89
C MET A 84 -3.56 10.16 -0.70
N ALA A 85 -3.73 10.83 0.45
CA ALA A 85 -3.00 10.46 1.66
C ALA A 85 -3.36 9.05 2.18
N GLN A 86 -4.61 8.61 2.00
CA GLN A 86 -5.02 7.24 2.32
C GLN A 86 -4.43 6.23 1.33
N VAL A 87 -4.34 6.56 0.04
CA VAL A 87 -3.64 5.75 -0.96
C VAL A 87 -2.20 5.51 -0.53
N ASP A 88 -1.47 6.58 -0.21
CA ASP A 88 -0.07 6.50 0.23
C ASP A 88 0.08 5.63 1.48
N TYR A 89 -0.79 5.82 2.47
CA TYR A 89 -0.81 5.01 3.70
C TYR A 89 -1.00 3.52 3.41
N HIS A 90 -2.01 3.18 2.61
CA HIS A 90 -2.33 1.79 2.31
C HIS A 90 -1.29 1.14 1.40
N THR A 91 -0.71 1.88 0.45
CA THR A 91 0.42 1.39 -0.35
C THR A 91 1.64 1.09 0.53
N ALA A 92 1.96 1.95 1.49
CA ALA A 92 3.06 1.70 2.44
C ALA A 92 2.80 0.45 3.30
N GLN A 93 1.56 0.26 3.77
CA GLN A 93 1.19 -0.93 4.54
C GLN A 93 1.22 -2.21 3.69
N HIS A 94 0.75 -2.15 2.45
CA HIS A 94 0.88 -3.25 1.49
C HIS A 94 2.36 -3.67 1.35
N GLN A 95 3.25 -2.71 1.09
CA GLN A 95 4.69 -2.99 0.96
C GLN A 95 5.30 -3.60 2.23
N SER A 96 4.92 -3.08 3.40
CA SER A 96 5.36 -3.61 4.71
C SER A 96 4.96 -5.07 4.90
N HIS A 97 3.71 -5.42 4.56
CA HIS A 97 3.22 -6.79 4.67
C HIS A 97 3.80 -7.72 3.61
N GLN A 98 3.97 -7.24 2.37
CA GLN A 98 4.62 -8.01 1.32
C GLN A 98 6.06 -8.35 1.69
N ALA A 99 6.84 -7.38 2.20
CA ALA A 99 8.22 -7.61 2.64
C ALA A 99 8.31 -8.65 3.78
N LYS A 100 7.34 -8.66 4.70
CA LYS A 100 7.27 -9.69 5.77
C LYS A 100 6.94 -11.07 5.21
N ALA A 101 6.02 -11.17 4.26
CA ALA A 101 5.73 -12.43 3.58
C ALA A 101 6.97 -12.95 2.84
N ASP A 102 7.65 -12.10 2.08
CA ASP A 102 8.87 -12.45 1.35
C ASP A 102 9.99 -12.91 2.29
N GLN A 103 10.17 -12.26 3.45
CA GLN A 103 11.15 -12.68 4.46
C GLN A 103 10.85 -14.09 5.00
N LEU A 104 9.58 -14.43 5.22
CA LEU A 104 9.17 -15.75 5.67
C LEU A 104 9.39 -16.81 4.58
N ALA A 105 9.23 -16.45 3.30
CA ALA A 105 9.52 -17.32 2.16
C ALA A 105 11.03 -17.56 1.98
N GLN A 106 11.86 -16.52 2.07
CA GLN A 106 13.32 -16.64 1.93
C GLN A 106 13.96 -17.51 3.02
N ARG A 107 13.50 -17.42 4.27
CA ARG A 107 14.01 -18.27 5.36
C ARG A 107 13.78 -19.77 5.11
N ARG A 108 12.74 -20.15 4.36
CA ARG A 108 12.53 -21.55 3.95
C ARG A 108 13.63 -22.04 3.01
N SER A 109 14.05 -21.19 2.07
CA SER A 109 15.09 -21.54 1.09
C SER A 109 16.46 -21.74 1.72
N VAL A 110 16.78 -20.99 2.79
CA VAL A 110 18.08 -21.12 3.47
C VAL A 110 18.12 -22.38 4.34
N GLN A 111 17.06 -22.65 5.11
CA GLN A 111 16.99 -23.86 5.95
C GLN A 111 17.00 -25.17 5.14
N SER A 112 16.40 -25.20 3.95
CA SER A 112 16.42 -26.41 3.11
C SER A 112 17.79 -26.73 2.51
N ILE A 113 18.74 -25.79 2.51
CA ILE A 113 20.10 -26.00 1.99
C ILE A 113 21.01 -26.59 3.08
N ASP A 114 20.87 -26.12 4.32
CA ASP A 114 21.65 -26.62 5.47
C ASP A 114 21.21 -28.03 5.94
N GLU A 115 20.02 -28.52 5.55
CA GLU A 115 19.54 -29.86 5.88
C GLU A 115 19.97 -30.95 4.87
N LEU A 116 20.86 -30.62 3.92
CA LEU A 116 21.34 -31.54 2.87
C LEU A 116 22.82 -31.97 3.02
N ASP A 117 23.48 -31.69 4.15
CA ASP A 117 24.86 -32.13 4.45
C ASP A 117 24.93 -33.05 5.67
#